data_AF-A0A920RN65-F1
#
_entry.id   AF-A0A920RN65-F1
#
_cell.length_a   1.000
_cell.length_b   1.000
_cell.length_c   1.000
_cell.angle_alpha   90.00
_cell.angle_beta   90.00
_cell.angle_gamma   90.00
#
_symmetry.space_group_name_H-M   'P 1'
#
loop_
_entity.id
_entity.type
_entity.pdbx_description
1 polymer ?
#
loop_
_entity_poly.entity_id
_entity_poly.type
_entity_poly.pdbx_seq_one_letter_code
_entity_poly.pdbx_strand_id
1 'polypeptide(L)'
;MRDGGPVLDIVSAGGTGSYQFTSDCPSVTKLQAGGDFCRPDVPVADGVPASSTVTFLATVVSRPEKNRAVLEAAARRSTPMPIFPLVKNHPGTEGVSG
;
A
#
# COMPACT_ATOMS: atom_id res chain seq x y z
N MET A 1 5.25 4.13 -30.95
CA MET A 1 5.61 5.56 -31.09
C MET A 1 5.76 5.84 -32.58
N ARG A 2 5.07 6.83 -33.15
CA ARG A 2 5.03 7.01 -34.62
C ARG A 2 5.96 8.12 -35.08
N ASP A 3 7.08 7.67 -35.66
CA ASP A 3 7.91 8.32 -36.67
C ASP A 3 8.64 7.21 -37.47
N GLY A 4 7.86 6.25 -38.00
CA GLY A 4 8.38 5.08 -38.74
C GLY A 4 8.72 3.83 -37.91
N GLY A 5 8.42 3.83 -36.60
CA GLY A 5 8.61 2.67 -35.71
C GLY A 5 7.41 1.71 -35.62
N PRO A 6 7.58 0.54 -34.99
CA PRO A 6 6.52 -0.46 -34.84
C PRO A 6 5.31 0.11 -34.09
N VAL A 7 4.12 -0.30 -34.54
CA VAL A 7 2.85 0.01 -33.89
C VAL A 7 2.80 -0.75 -32.56
N LEU A 8 2.51 -0.02 -31.49
CA LEU A 8 2.29 -0.59 -30.16
C LEU A 8 0.80 -0.51 -29.87
N ASP A 9 0.14 -1.66 -29.78
CA ASP A 9 -1.30 -1.75 -29.52
C ASP A 9 -1.64 -1.49 -28.04
N ILE A 10 -0.69 -1.80 -27.14
CA ILE A 10 -0.87 -1.65 -25.70
C ILE A 10 0.26 -0.83 -25.09
N VAL A 11 -0.12 0.23 -24.38
CA VAL A 11 0.74 1.03 -23.51
C VAL A 11 0.13 1.00 -22.12
N SER A 12 0.83 0.38 -21.17
CA SER A 12 0.38 0.27 -19.78
C SER A 12 1.16 1.21 -18.88
N ALA A 13 0.46 1.97 -18.04
CA ALA A 13 1.05 2.87 -17.06
C ALA A 13 0.06 3.17 -15.93
N GLY A 14 0.48 3.92 -14.92
CA GLY A 14 -0.41 4.43 -13.87
C GLY A 14 -0.57 3.44 -12.72
N GLY A 15 0.07 3.76 -11.60
CA GLY A 15 -0.11 3.06 -10.34
C GLY A 15 -1.17 3.73 -9.47
N THR A 16 -1.45 3.16 -8.31
CA THR A 16 -2.43 3.69 -7.34
C THR A 16 -2.24 5.18 -7.01
N GLY A 17 -0.99 5.66 -6.93
CA GLY A 17 -0.73 7.07 -6.62
C GLY A 17 -0.85 8.04 -7.80
N SER A 18 -1.06 7.55 -9.03
CA SER A 18 -1.00 8.38 -10.24
C SER A 18 -2.04 8.04 -11.31
N TYR A 19 -2.96 7.10 -11.04
CA TYR A 19 -3.94 6.66 -12.01
C TYR A 19 -4.87 7.79 -12.46
N GLN A 20 -5.21 8.72 -11.57
CA GLN A 20 -6.04 9.88 -11.84
C GLN A 20 -5.44 10.74 -12.96
N PHE A 21 -4.14 11.03 -12.88
CA PHE A 21 -3.43 11.80 -13.92
C PHE A 21 -3.12 10.96 -15.15
N THR A 22 -2.83 9.67 -14.96
CA THR A 22 -2.48 8.77 -16.07
C THR A 22 -3.68 8.46 -16.94
N SER A 23 -4.89 8.47 -16.38
CA SER A 23 -6.13 8.22 -17.11
C SER A 23 -6.43 9.27 -18.18
N ASP A 24 -5.91 10.49 -18.01
CA ASP A 24 -6.06 11.58 -18.97
C ASP A 24 -5.05 11.50 -20.13
N CYS A 25 -4.08 10.58 -20.08
CA CYS A 25 -3.07 10.43 -21.13
C CYS A 25 -3.60 9.57 -22.28
N PRO A 26 -3.88 10.13 -23.48
CA PRO A 26 -4.49 9.37 -24.59
C PRO A 26 -3.58 8.27 -25.15
N SER A 27 -2.28 8.38 -24.89
CA SER A 27 -1.27 7.41 -25.30
C SER A 27 -1.26 6.15 -24.42
N VAL A 28 -1.88 6.18 -23.24
CA VAL A 28 -1.99 5.04 -22.32
C VAL A 28 -3.29 4.31 -22.61
N THR A 29 -3.20 3.03 -22.96
CA THR A 29 -4.37 2.22 -23.30
C THR A 29 -4.80 1.29 -22.17
N LYS A 30 -4.01 1.16 -21.10
CA LYS A 30 -4.32 0.33 -19.92
C LYS A 30 -3.73 0.91 -18.64
N LEU A 31 -4.55 0.99 -17.58
CA LEU A 31 -4.12 1.34 -16.23
C LEU A 31 -3.66 0.11 -15.42
N GLN A 32 -2.75 0.30 -14.47
CA GLN A 32 -2.19 -0.75 -13.60
C GLN A 32 -2.37 -0.49 -12.09
N ALA A 33 -3.30 0.38 -11.73
CA ALA A 33 -3.64 0.63 -10.33
C ALA A 33 -4.23 -0.63 -9.68
N GLY A 34 -3.82 -0.94 -8.44
CA GLY A 34 -4.29 -2.13 -7.72
C GLY A 34 -3.71 -2.35 -6.32
N GLY A 35 -2.71 -1.58 -5.91
CA GLY A 35 -2.05 -1.73 -4.60
C GLY A 35 -2.73 -0.97 -3.45
N ASP A 36 -3.87 -0.32 -3.69
CA ASP A 36 -4.46 0.66 -2.77
C ASP A 36 -5.12 0.03 -1.52
N PHE A 37 -5.43 -1.26 -1.58
CA PHE A 37 -6.21 -1.93 -0.54
C PHE A 37 -5.50 -2.07 0.81
N CYS A 38 -4.17 -1.95 0.83
CA CYS A 38 -3.32 -2.44 1.93
C CYS A 38 -2.50 -1.33 2.63
N ARG A 39 -2.67 -0.06 2.26
CA ARG A 39 -1.80 1.01 2.73
C ARG A 39 -2.60 2.16 3.35
N PRO A 40 -2.70 2.22 4.69
CA PRO A 40 -3.36 3.34 5.37
C PRO A 40 -2.54 4.64 5.32
N ASP A 41 -1.27 4.58 4.88
CA ASP A 41 -0.26 5.64 5.01
C ASP A 41 0.12 6.31 3.67
N VAL A 42 -0.33 5.81 2.53
CA VAL A 42 -0.18 6.56 1.27
C VAL A 42 -1.38 7.49 1.13
N PRO A 43 -1.20 8.81 1.24
CA PRO A 43 -2.16 9.71 0.61
C PRO A 43 -2.14 9.35 -0.87
N VAL A 44 -3.23 8.77 -1.37
CA VAL A 44 -3.45 8.73 -2.82
C VAL A 44 -3.46 10.19 -3.24
N ALA A 45 -2.56 10.53 -4.17
CA ALA A 45 -2.28 11.91 -4.53
C ALA A 45 -3.58 12.74 -4.66
N ASP A 46 -3.60 13.88 -3.97
CA ASP A 46 -4.63 14.92 -3.96
C ASP A 46 -6.01 14.51 -4.51
N GLY A 47 -6.90 14.07 -3.60
CA GLY A 47 -8.35 14.07 -3.84
C GLY A 47 -9.04 12.71 -3.94
N VAL A 48 -8.31 11.59 -3.91
CA VAL A 48 -8.93 10.25 -3.89
C VAL A 48 -8.88 9.69 -2.46
N PRO A 49 -10.02 9.47 -1.79
CA PRO A 49 -10.04 8.87 -0.46
C PRO A 49 -9.68 7.38 -0.56
N ALA A 50 -8.46 7.00 -0.17
CA ALA A 50 -8.11 5.61 0.08
C ALA A 50 -8.40 5.26 1.53
N SER A 51 -9.49 4.51 1.76
CA SER A 51 -9.72 3.83 3.03
C SER A 51 -9.08 2.44 2.97
N SER A 52 -8.22 2.12 3.94
CA SER A 52 -7.67 0.77 4.06
C SER A 52 -8.81 -0.25 4.19
N THR A 53 -8.93 -1.12 3.18
CA THR A 53 -10.04 -2.09 3.10
C THR A 53 -9.61 -3.47 3.61
N VAL A 54 -8.30 -3.74 3.67
CA VAL A 54 -7.74 -5.00 4.15
C VAL A 54 -7.19 -4.83 5.57
N THR A 55 -7.56 -5.75 6.45
CA THR A 55 -7.02 -5.86 7.82
C THR A 55 -6.53 -7.28 8.04
N PHE A 56 -5.35 -7.43 8.63
CA PHE A 56 -4.84 -8.73 9.06
C PHE A 56 -5.30 -9.02 10.48
N LEU A 57 -5.82 -10.23 10.72
CA LEU A 57 -6.09 -10.72 12.06
C LEU A 57 -4.78 -11.24 12.66
N ALA A 58 -4.44 -10.77 13.86
CA ALA A 58 -3.26 -11.21 14.60
C ALA A 58 -3.64 -11.55 16.04
N THR A 59 -3.03 -12.60 16.58
CA THR A 59 -3.30 -13.09 17.94
C THR A 59 -2.19 -12.63 18.89
N VAL A 60 -2.55 -12.22 20.11
CA VAL A 60 -1.56 -11.96 21.17
C VAL A 60 -1.02 -13.30 21.68
N VAL A 61 0.26 -13.56 21.45
CA VAL A 61 0.94 -14.79 21.91
C VAL A 61 1.71 -14.61 23.21
N SER A 62 2.03 -13.38 23.61
CA SER A 62 2.72 -13.09 24.87
C SER A 62 2.47 -11.67 25.37
N ARG A 63 2.59 -11.46 26.70
CA ARG A 63 2.49 -10.17 27.39
C ARG A 63 3.61 -10.05 28.44
N PRO A 64 4.86 -9.80 28.02
CA PRO A 64 6.01 -9.80 28.93
C PRO A 64 6.03 -8.60 29.88
N GLU A 65 5.34 -7.50 29.54
CA GLU A 65 5.25 -6.29 30.35
C GLU A 65 3.84 -5.72 30.29
N LYS A 66 3.48 -4.87 31.26
CA LYS A 66 2.14 -4.27 31.38
C LYS A 66 1.69 -3.54 30.10
N ASN A 67 2.62 -2.92 29.39
CA ASN A 67 2.36 -2.10 28.20
C ASN A 67 2.92 -2.72 26.91
N ARG A 68 3.23 -4.04 26.90
CA ARG A 68 3.81 -4.73 25.74
C ARG A 68 3.08 -6.02 25.43
N ALA A 69 2.66 -6.16 24.17
CA ALA A 69 2.08 -7.39 23.63
C ALA A 69 2.91 -7.86 22.44
N VAL A 70 3.11 -9.17 22.35
CA VAL A 70 3.72 -9.82 21.18
C VAL A 70 2.60 -10.44 20.35
N LEU A 71 2.54 -10.07 19.08
CA LEU A 71 1.54 -10.56 18.13
C LEU A 71 2.15 -11.63 17.22
N GLU A 72 1.41 -12.70 16.98
CA GLU A 72 1.66 -13.58 15.84
C GLU A 72 1.19 -12.88 14.58
N ALA A 73 2.06 -12.05 14.02
CA ALA A 73 1.84 -11.38 12.75
C ALA A 73 3.06 -11.62 11.87
N ALA A 74 2.83 -11.96 10.60
CA ALA A 74 3.90 -12.00 9.62
C ALA A 74 4.38 -10.56 9.37
N ALA A 75 5.50 -10.17 9.98
CA ALA A 75 6.16 -8.92 9.63
C ALA A 75 6.60 -9.01 8.16
N ARG A 76 6.40 -7.94 7.40
CA ARG A 76 7.02 -7.81 6.08
C ARG A 76 8.51 -7.56 6.29
N ARG A 77 9.27 -8.64 6.46
CA ARG A 77 10.65 -8.63 6.96
C ARG A 77 11.70 -8.19 5.92
N SER A 78 11.28 -7.82 4.71
CA SER A 78 12.17 -7.61 3.57
C SER A 78 12.53 -6.14 3.28
N THR A 79 12.11 -5.17 4.10
CA THR A 79 12.45 -3.76 3.89
C THR A 79 13.46 -3.25 4.93
N PRO A 80 14.52 -2.52 4.53
CA PRO A 80 15.47 -1.87 5.45
C PRO A 80 14.81 -0.87 6.40
N MET A 81 13.62 -0.40 6.06
CA MET A 81 12.73 0.36 6.92
C MET A 81 11.59 -0.57 7.35
N PRO A 82 11.50 -0.97 8.63
CA PRO A 82 10.36 -1.73 9.11
C PRO A 82 9.12 -0.83 9.06
N ILE A 83 8.19 -1.13 8.15
CA ILE A 83 6.87 -0.52 8.14
C ILE A 83 6.00 -1.43 9.02
N PHE A 84 5.74 -1.00 10.24
CA PHE A 84 4.85 -1.71 11.13
C PHE A 84 3.38 -1.39 10.78
N PRO A 85 2.49 -2.39 10.77
CA PRO A 85 1.07 -2.14 10.56
C PRO A 85 0.49 -1.36 11.75
N LEU A 86 -0.48 -0.49 11.46
CA LEU A 86 -1.28 0.17 12.48
C LEU A 86 -2.20 -0.85 13.17
N VAL A 87 -2.30 -0.80 14.50
CA VAL A 87 -3.25 -1.63 15.24
C VAL A 87 -4.61 -0.96 15.19
N LYS A 88 -5.55 -1.60 14.51
CA LYS A 88 -6.93 -1.09 14.37
C LYS A 88 -7.57 -0.91 15.75
N ASN A 89 -8.26 0.22 15.93
CA ASN A 89 -8.98 0.60 17.16
C ASN A 89 -8.12 0.80 18.42
N HIS A 90 -6.79 0.83 18.30
CA HIS A 90 -5.88 1.09 19.42
C HIS A 90 -4.92 2.23 19.06
N PRO A 91 -5.40 3.48 19.00
CA PRO A 91 -4.53 4.62 18.71
C PRO A 91 -3.44 4.75 19.78
N GLY A 92 -2.22 5.09 19.35
CA GLY A 92 -1.06 5.24 20.25
C GLY A 92 -0.24 3.95 20.47
N THR A 93 -0.63 2.84 19.86
CA THR A 93 0.25 1.65 19.80
C THR A 93 1.30 1.82 18.70
N GLU A 94 2.54 1.50 19.02
CA GLU A 94 3.65 1.52 18.07
C GLU A 94 4.22 0.10 17.90
N GLY A 95 4.53 -0.27 16.66
CA GLY A 95 5.29 -1.47 16.39
C GLY A 95 6.77 -1.22 16.67
N VAL A 96 7.39 -2.11 17.44
CA VAL A 96 8.83 -2.05 17.75
C VAL A 96 9.48 -3.36 17.38
N SER A 97 10.70 -3.32 16.85
CA SER A 97 11.53 -4.51 16.70
C SER A 97 12.04 -4.92 18.09
N GLY A 98 11.76 -6.16 18.49
CA GLY A 98 12.25 -6.74 19.73
C GLY A 98 13.68 -7.24 19.64
#